data_AF-A0A947ZTB3-F1
#
_entry.id   AF-A0A947ZTB3-F1
#
_cell.length_a   1.000
_cell.length_b   1.000
_cell.length_c   1.000
_cell.angle_alpha   90.00
_cell.angle_beta   90.00
_cell.angle_gamma   90.00
#
_symmetry.space_group_name_H-M   'P 1'
#
loop_
_entity.id
_entity.type
_entity.pdbx_description
1 polymer ?
#
loop_
_entity_poly.entity_id
_entity_poly.type
_entity_poly.pdbx_seq_one_letter_code
_entity_poly.pdbx_strand_id
1 'polypeptide(L)'
;MKPEISKLAKLLRTSDEVVLELEKKMEQISGKKGVIEKIVEENDKAVKRVLKQLKLKDDSLAELVFAGLINKVKEVDKALLDRFYKPEISTEKGCRSLINVAKELTGDLSGFFLKQEKAKELFRLNPPKQVMASLGYGSDLEKMLVQEDIFELFAALRIVEDSHWMNDVFLKPYQDLTKDDFEKRDIKVMVLPEKWVGIGQKFLGKKLHHMSHLKEMGLVFIIPVVEQHPGEIIYLFFMTLHYIYEVDWHARLFERYSKESDFVKKMIGALKVETSGLSLPDHGKMSWRIIPSYLAKKDKQDPRLAEPHINPEAWHYSRAAETIWKFADRFPETGLGFWKGLEVSGDCFPSNGSENLISFDLFDNGISLLQQIGFESKYLYHQQEALWNKVFSEYMGEETMDKLMMDNLDKGFITL
;
A
#
# COMPACT_ATOMS: atom_id res chain seq x y z
N MET A 1 -20.14 28.79 6.91
CA MET A 1 -19.07 27.88 6.45
C MET A 1 -19.57 27.23 5.17
N LYS A 2 -18.72 27.10 4.14
CA LYS A 2 -19.14 26.53 2.84
C LYS A 2 -19.52 25.04 3.04
N PRO A 3 -20.65 24.54 2.52
CA PRO A 3 -21.04 23.13 2.67
C PRO A 3 -19.98 22.13 2.19
N GLU A 4 -19.21 22.50 1.16
CA GLU A 4 -18.16 21.69 0.56
C GLU A 4 -16.97 21.48 1.51
N ILE A 5 -16.64 22.51 2.32
CA ILE A 5 -15.60 22.41 3.37
C ILE A 5 -16.01 21.38 4.42
N SER A 6 -17.23 21.49 4.94
CA SER A 6 -17.74 20.55 5.95
C SER A 6 -17.87 19.13 5.41
N LYS A 7 -18.25 18.98 4.13
CA LYS A 7 -18.28 17.66 3.50
C LYS A 7 -16.87 17.06 3.37
N LEU A 8 -15.92 17.81 2.84
CA LEU A 8 -14.54 17.34 2.69
C LEU A 8 -13.90 17.01 4.04
N ALA A 9 -14.14 17.83 5.07
CA ALA A 9 -13.65 17.58 6.43
C ALA A 9 -14.17 16.25 7.00
N LYS A 10 -15.47 15.95 6.82
CA LYS A 10 -16.05 14.64 7.20
C LYS A 10 -15.37 13.48 6.47
N LEU A 11 -15.16 13.59 5.16
CA LEU A 11 -14.51 12.54 4.35
C LEU A 11 -13.04 12.33 4.76
N LEU A 12 -12.33 13.42 5.06
CA LEU A 12 -10.95 13.42 5.55
C LEU A 12 -10.82 13.12 7.04
N ARG A 13 -11.93 12.99 7.77
CA ARG A 13 -11.99 12.79 9.23
C ARG A 13 -11.16 13.82 10.01
N THR A 14 -11.25 15.07 9.58
CA THR A 14 -10.60 16.22 10.22
C THR A 14 -11.63 17.30 10.51
N SER A 15 -11.21 18.42 11.10
CA SER A 15 -12.10 19.55 11.38
C SER A 15 -12.24 20.48 10.18
N ASP A 16 -13.35 21.21 10.14
CA ASP A 16 -13.62 22.19 9.07
C ASP A 16 -12.57 23.30 9.05
N GLU A 17 -12.01 23.67 10.22
CA GLU A 17 -10.94 24.65 10.34
C GLU A 17 -9.66 24.22 9.62
N VAL A 18 -9.27 22.94 9.75
CA VAL A 18 -8.07 22.41 9.06
C VAL A 18 -8.24 22.52 7.55
N VAL A 19 -9.41 22.15 7.03
CA VAL A 19 -9.70 22.21 5.59
C VAL A 19 -9.76 23.66 5.10
N LEU A 20 -10.37 24.57 5.87
CA LEU A 20 -10.45 25.99 5.54
C LEU A 20 -9.07 26.66 5.51
N GLU A 21 -8.21 26.35 6.48
CA GLU A 21 -6.85 26.86 6.54
C GLU A 21 -6.00 26.33 5.39
N LEU A 22 -6.12 25.03 5.09
CA LEU A 22 -5.48 24.39 3.96
C LEU A 22 -5.89 25.07 2.64
N GLU A 23 -7.18 25.26 2.39
CA GLU A 23 -7.69 25.94 1.19
C GLU A 23 -7.02 27.30 1.04
N LYS A 24 -7.14 28.15 2.07
CA LYS A 24 -6.60 29.51 2.05
C LYS A 24 -5.10 29.55 1.75
N LYS A 25 -4.31 28.70 2.40
CA LYS A 25 -2.85 28.66 2.19
C LYS A 25 -2.49 28.10 0.81
N MET A 26 -3.15 27.03 0.37
CA MET A 26 -2.86 26.40 -0.91
C MET A 26 -3.32 27.22 -2.11
N GLU A 27 -4.42 27.97 -2.02
CA GLU A 27 -4.83 28.93 -3.05
C GLU A 27 -3.77 30.04 -3.23
N GLN A 28 -3.19 30.53 -2.13
CA GLN A 28 -2.12 31.54 -2.17
C GLN A 28 -0.83 31.00 -2.79
N ILE A 29 -0.48 29.75 -2.50
CA ILE A 29 0.74 29.10 -3.01
C ILE A 29 0.61 28.73 -4.50
N SER A 30 -0.51 28.10 -4.87
CA SER A 30 -0.68 27.52 -6.20
C SER A 30 -1.36 28.45 -7.21
N GLY A 31 -2.08 29.47 -6.74
CA GLY A 31 -2.95 30.31 -7.56
C GLY A 31 -4.23 29.62 -8.05
N LYS A 32 -4.43 28.34 -7.76
CA LYS A 32 -5.64 27.59 -8.12
C LYS A 32 -6.72 27.84 -7.08
N LYS A 33 -7.94 28.11 -7.55
CA LYS A 33 -9.13 28.35 -6.72
C LYS A 33 -10.22 27.33 -7.05
N GLY A 34 -11.16 27.14 -6.13
CA GLY A 34 -12.30 26.26 -6.37
C GLY A 34 -11.97 24.76 -6.34
N VAL A 35 -10.82 24.40 -5.77
CA VAL A 35 -10.31 23.02 -5.78
C VAL A 35 -11.17 22.12 -4.89
N ILE A 36 -11.58 22.61 -3.71
CA ILE A 36 -12.39 21.82 -2.78
C ILE A 36 -13.78 21.58 -3.37
N GLU A 37 -14.40 22.60 -3.95
CA GLU A 37 -15.70 22.50 -4.62
C GLU A 37 -15.63 21.47 -5.75
N LYS A 38 -14.57 21.52 -6.58
CA LYS A 38 -14.34 20.53 -7.63
C LYS A 38 -14.25 19.10 -7.07
N ILE A 39 -13.44 18.88 -6.03
CA ILE A 39 -13.27 17.55 -5.42
C ILE A 39 -14.61 17.02 -4.88
N VAL A 40 -15.37 17.86 -4.20
CA VAL A 40 -16.68 17.48 -3.65
C VAL A 40 -17.69 17.18 -4.75
N GLU A 41 -17.76 18.00 -5.80
CA GLU A 41 -18.64 17.74 -6.94
C GLU A 41 -18.30 16.43 -7.68
N GLU A 42 -17.01 16.14 -7.86
CA GLU A 42 -16.54 14.88 -8.46
C GLU A 42 -16.93 13.68 -7.60
N ASN A 43 -16.73 13.77 -6.28
CA ASN A 43 -17.16 12.76 -5.32
C ASN A 43 -18.66 12.49 -5.42
N ASP A 44 -19.49 13.55 -5.40
CA ASP A 44 -20.94 13.43 -5.44
C ASP A 44 -21.44 12.79 -6.73
N LYS A 45 -20.82 13.14 -7.87
CA LYS A 45 -21.12 12.51 -9.16
C LYS A 45 -20.75 11.02 -9.13
N ALA A 46 -19.60 10.67 -8.54
CA ALA A 46 -19.14 9.28 -8.42
C ALA A 46 -20.07 8.45 -7.52
N VAL A 47 -20.42 8.96 -6.34
CA VAL A 47 -21.33 8.30 -5.39
C VAL A 47 -22.71 8.09 -6.02
N LYS A 48 -23.32 9.13 -6.61
CA LYS A 48 -24.63 9.03 -7.27
C LYS A 48 -24.63 8.02 -8.43
N ARG A 49 -23.55 7.99 -9.22
CA ARG A 49 -23.36 6.99 -10.29
C ARG A 49 -23.40 5.57 -9.71
N VAL A 50 -22.68 5.32 -8.62
CA VAL A 50 -22.63 4.00 -7.99
C VAL A 50 -23.96 3.61 -7.37
N LEU A 51 -24.59 4.50 -6.60
CA LEU A 51 -25.91 4.22 -6.01
C LEU A 51 -26.94 3.85 -7.09
N LYS A 52 -26.97 4.59 -8.20
CA LYS A 52 -27.82 4.27 -9.35
C LYS A 52 -27.53 2.88 -9.92
N GLN A 53 -26.26 2.50 -10.09
CA GLN A 53 -25.88 1.18 -10.60
C GLN A 53 -26.25 0.05 -9.63
N LEU A 54 -26.14 0.30 -8.32
CA LEU A 54 -26.56 -0.62 -7.26
C LEU A 54 -28.08 -0.59 -7.01
N LYS A 55 -28.83 0.26 -7.73
CA LYS A 55 -30.28 0.48 -7.57
C LYS A 55 -30.66 0.94 -6.15
N LEU A 56 -29.77 1.72 -5.52
CA LEU A 56 -29.95 2.35 -4.23
C LEU A 56 -30.32 3.83 -4.40
N LYS A 57 -30.99 4.38 -3.40
CA LYS A 57 -31.32 5.81 -3.31
C LYS A 57 -30.28 6.56 -2.46
N ASP A 58 -30.23 7.87 -2.61
CA ASP A 58 -29.33 8.75 -1.83
C ASP A 58 -29.60 8.68 -0.31
N ASP A 59 -30.83 8.36 0.11
CA ASP A 59 -31.25 8.19 1.51
C ASP A 59 -31.19 6.73 2.00
N SER A 60 -30.52 5.84 1.25
CA SER A 60 -30.38 4.43 1.65
C SER A 60 -29.57 4.31 2.94
N LEU A 61 -29.93 3.32 3.76
CA LEU A 61 -29.18 3.00 4.98
C LEU A 61 -27.73 2.62 4.65
N ALA A 62 -26.80 3.05 5.49
CA ALA A 62 -25.37 2.81 5.32
C ALA A 62 -25.03 1.31 5.19
N GLU A 63 -25.75 0.46 5.93
CA GLU A 63 -25.62 -1.00 5.91
C GLU A 63 -25.98 -1.59 4.53
N LEU A 64 -26.99 -1.03 3.86
CA LEU A 64 -27.41 -1.46 2.53
C LEU A 64 -26.40 -1.04 1.46
N VAL A 65 -25.86 0.18 1.57
CA VAL A 65 -24.80 0.67 0.68
C VAL A 65 -23.55 -0.22 0.82
N PHE A 66 -23.10 -0.46 2.05
CA PHE A 66 -21.96 -1.34 2.32
C PHE A 66 -22.20 -2.75 1.79
N ALA A 67 -23.35 -3.36 2.06
CA ALA A 67 -23.67 -4.69 1.55
C ALA A 67 -23.68 -4.75 0.01
N GLY A 68 -24.19 -3.69 -0.65
CA GLY A 68 -24.15 -3.55 -2.11
C GLY A 68 -22.73 -3.53 -2.66
N LEU A 69 -21.84 -2.76 -2.04
CA LEU A 69 -20.41 -2.68 -2.41
C LEU A 69 -19.70 -4.03 -2.19
N ILE A 70 -19.89 -4.69 -1.04
CA ILE A 70 -19.31 -6.00 -0.75
C ILE A 70 -19.81 -7.07 -1.74
N ASN A 71 -21.08 -7.07 -2.10
CA ASN A 71 -21.60 -7.96 -3.14
C ASN A 71 -20.94 -7.68 -4.48
N LYS A 72 -20.67 -6.41 -4.81
CA LYS A 72 -19.97 -6.07 -6.04
C LYS A 72 -18.52 -6.55 -6.04
N VAL A 73 -17.83 -6.49 -4.91
CA VAL A 73 -16.48 -7.08 -4.77
C VAL A 73 -16.53 -8.60 -4.98
N LYS A 74 -17.51 -9.30 -4.40
CA LYS A 74 -17.68 -10.76 -4.60
C LYS A 74 -17.87 -11.15 -6.07
N GLU A 75 -18.66 -10.36 -6.81
CA GLU A 75 -18.82 -10.56 -8.26
C GLU A 75 -17.49 -10.41 -9.00
N VAL A 76 -16.73 -9.37 -8.70
CA VAL A 76 -15.41 -9.12 -9.30
C VAL A 76 -14.42 -10.23 -8.95
N ASP A 77 -14.32 -10.61 -7.68
CA ASP A 77 -13.43 -11.67 -7.21
C ASP A 77 -13.72 -13.00 -7.92
N LYS A 78 -15.01 -13.36 -8.08
CA LYS A 78 -15.43 -14.53 -8.85
C LYS A 78 -15.05 -14.42 -10.33
N ALA A 79 -15.23 -13.26 -10.95
CA ALA A 79 -14.86 -13.08 -12.35
C ALA A 79 -13.34 -13.13 -12.56
N LEU A 80 -12.55 -12.62 -11.61
CA LEU A 80 -11.08 -12.74 -11.61
C LEU A 80 -10.61 -14.17 -11.39
N LEU A 81 -11.27 -14.92 -10.50
CA LEU A 81 -11.07 -16.37 -10.35
C LEU A 81 -11.19 -17.08 -11.70
N ASP A 82 -12.27 -16.85 -12.43
CA ASP A 82 -12.47 -17.47 -13.74
C ASP A 82 -11.44 -16.96 -14.78
N ARG A 83 -11.12 -15.66 -14.77
CA ARG A 83 -10.14 -15.04 -15.66
C ARG A 83 -8.73 -15.58 -15.48
N PHE A 84 -8.34 -15.90 -14.24
CA PHE A 84 -7.04 -16.47 -13.90
C PHE A 84 -7.04 -18.01 -13.88
N TYR A 85 -8.09 -18.65 -14.41
CA TYR A 85 -8.24 -20.10 -14.50
C TYR A 85 -8.26 -20.81 -13.14
N LYS A 86 -8.88 -20.19 -12.14
CA LYS A 86 -9.03 -20.68 -10.76
C LYS A 86 -7.67 -21.05 -10.16
N PRO A 87 -6.79 -20.05 -9.95
CA PRO A 87 -5.40 -20.27 -9.57
C PRO A 87 -5.31 -20.97 -8.21
N GLU A 88 -4.45 -21.97 -8.11
CA GLU A 88 -4.11 -22.63 -6.85
C GLU A 88 -3.02 -21.82 -6.13
N ILE A 89 -3.42 -20.97 -5.20
CA ILE A 89 -2.52 -19.99 -4.56
C ILE A 89 -1.47 -20.60 -3.60
N SER A 90 -1.50 -21.91 -3.41
CA SER A 90 -0.49 -22.69 -2.68
C SER A 90 0.77 -22.96 -3.50
N THR A 91 0.74 -22.79 -4.83
CA THR A 91 1.87 -23.16 -5.71
C THR A 91 2.28 -22.05 -6.68
N GLU A 92 3.56 -22.05 -7.05
CA GLU A 92 4.07 -21.17 -8.11
C GLU A 92 3.34 -21.38 -9.44
N LYS A 93 3.02 -22.64 -9.76
CA LYS A 93 2.29 -22.97 -10.99
C LYS A 93 0.88 -22.39 -10.98
N GLY A 94 0.18 -22.47 -9.85
CA GLY A 94 -1.19 -21.95 -9.71
C GLY A 94 -1.24 -20.43 -9.81
N CYS A 95 -0.30 -19.70 -9.21
CA CYS A 95 -0.23 -18.23 -9.29
C CYS A 95 0.33 -17.69 -10.62
N ARG A 96 0.83 -18.55 -11.52
CA ARG A 96 1.56 -18.14 -12.72
C ARG A 96 0.75 -17.21 -13.64
N SER A 97 -0.55 -17.48 -13.81
CA SER A 97 -1.42 -16.66 -14.66
C SER A 97 -1.51 -15.22 -14.14
N LEU A 98 -1.78 -15.05 -12.84
CA LEU A 98 -1.87 -13.77 -12.17
C LEU A 98 -0.53 -13.02 -12.20
N ILE A 99 0.57 -13.68 -11.85
CA ILE A 99 1.91 -13.07 -11.86
C ILE A 99 2.31 -12.60 -13.26
N ASN A 100 2.06 -13.42 -14.29
CA ASN A 100 2.38 -13.06 -15.67
C ASN A 100 1.57 -11.85 -16.13
N VAL A 101 0.28 -11.79 -15.79
CA VAL A 101 -0.57 -10.62 -16.10
C VAL A 101 -0.06 -9.39 -15.34
N ALA A 102 0.29 -9.50 -14.07
CA ALA A 102 0.84 -8.38 -13.31
C ALA A 102 2.13 -7.84 -13.95
N LYS A 103 3.04 -8.72 -14.37
CA LYS A 103 4.27 -8.35 -15.10
C LYS A 103 3.96 -7.72 -16.46
N GLU A 104 3.04 -8.28 -17.24
CA GLU A 104 2.62 -7.72 -18.53
C GLU A 104 2.07 -6.30 -18.37
N LEU A 105 1.26 -6.07 -17.34
CA LEU A 105 0.62 -4.77 -17.09
C LEU A 105 1.58 -3.71 -16.56
N THR A 106 2.61 -4.13 -15.81
CA THR A 106 3.61 -3.22 -15.20
C THR A 106 4.84 -3.02 -16.09
N GLY A 107 5.10 -3.94 -17.02
CA GLY A 107 6.29 -3.96 -17.87
C GLY A 107 7.53 -4.45 -17.13
N ASP A 108 8.68 -4.32 -17.78
CA ASP A 108 9.99 -4.73 -17.24
C ASP A 108 10.54 -3.63 -16.32
N LEU A 109 9.93 -3.46 -15.15
CA LEU A 109 10.42 -2.53 -14.13
C LEU A 109 11.72 -3.08 -13.53
N SER A 110 12.78 -2.29 -13.67
CA SER A 110 14.10 -2.55 -13.10
C SER A 110 14.48 -1.48 -12.10
N GLY A 111 15.26 -1.87 -11.08
CA GLY A 111 15.57 -1.02 -9.94
C GLY A 111 16.98 -1.21 -9.41
N PHE A 112 17.36 -0.34 -8.48
CA PHE A 112 18.63 -0.36 -7.75
C PHE A 112 18.49 -1.20 -6.48
N PHE A 113 19.01 -2.42 -6.50
CA PHE A 113 18.77 -3.44 -5.46
C PHE A 113 20.08 -4.01 -4.93
N LEU A 114 20.06 -4.53 -3.70
CA LEU A 114 21.19 -5.16 -3.04
C LEU A 114 21.66 -6.39 -3.84
N LYS A 115 22.97 -6.48 -4.08
CA LYS A 115 23.58 -7.64 -4.74
C LYS A 115 23.38 -8.91 -3.93
N GLN A 116 23.17 -10.03 -4.61
CA GLN A 116 23.00 -11.34 -3.96
C GLN A 116 24.23 -11.75 -3.12
N GLU A 117 25.45 -11.42 -3.57
CA GLU A 117 26.66 -11.73 -2.79
C GLU A 117 26.75 -10.91 -1.51
N LYS A 118 26.35 -9.63 -1.56
CA LYS A 118 26.25 -8.81 -0.33
C LYS A 118 25.17 -9.34 0.60
N ALA A 119 24.03 -9.76 0.07
CA ALA A 119 22.98 -10.42 0.85
C ALA A 119 23.52 -11.67 1.59
N LYS A 120 24.35 -12.49 0.94
CA LYS A 120 25.03 -13.63 1.61
C LYS A 120 26.01 -13.17 2.70
N GLU A 121 26.78 -12.11 2.46
CA GLU A 121 27.66 -11.52 3.49
C GLU A 121 26.88 -11.06 4.72
N LEU A 122 25.72 -10.44 4.55
CA LEU A 122 24.86 -10.02 5.68
C LEU A 122 24.42 -11.22 6.53
N PHE A 123 24.06 -12.34 5.91
CA PHE A 123 23.78 -13.58 6.64
C PHE A 123 24.99 -14.14 7.39
N ARG A 124 26.20 -13.98 6.85
CA ARG A 124 27.44 -14.38 7.56
C ARG A 124 27.72 -13.51 8.78
N LEU A 125 27.40 -12.22 8.70
CA LEU A 125 27.55 -11.30 9.82
C LEU A 125 26.54 -11.59 10.94
N ASN A 126 25.29 -11.90 10.57
CA ASN A 126 24.22 -12.21 11.51
C ASN A 126 23.43 -13.46 11.07
N PRO A 127 23.91 -14.67 11.41
CA PRO A 127 23.25 -15.91 11.01
C PRO A 127 21.82 -16.01 11.56
N PRO A 128 20.81 -16.35 10.73
CA PRO A 128 19.40 -16.32 11.10
C PRO A 128 19.02 -17.65 11.77
N LYS A 129 19.21 -17.71 13.09
CA LYS A 129 19.13 -18.96 13.85
C LYS A 129 17.78 -19.67 13.72
N GLN A 130 16.66 -18.94 13.65
CA GLN A 130 15.34 -19.55 13.56
C GLN A 130 15.05 -20.05 12.16
N VAL A 131 15.49 -19.33 11.12
CA VAL A 131 15.42 -19.81 9.73
C VAL A 131 16.26 -21.09 9.56
N MET A 132 17.51 -21.09 10.02
CA MET A 132 18.40 -22.25 9.95
C MET A 132 17.83 -23.47 10.69
N ALA A 133 17.26 -23.26 11.88
CA ALA A 133 16.59 -24.32 12.64
C ALA A 133 15.35 -24.86 11.91
N SER A 134 14.53 -23.97 11.34
CA SER A 134 13.30 -24.34 10.62
C SER A 134 13.58 -25.15 9.35
N LEU A 135 14.71 -24.88 8.70
CA LEU A 135 15.14 -25.61 7.50
C LEU A 135 16.03 -26.84 7.81
N GLY A 136 16.38 -27.08 9.08
CA GLY A 136 17.19 -28.23 9.47
C GLY A 136 18.70 -28.11 9.18
N TYR A 137 19.22 -26.89 9.00
CA TYR A 137 20.67 -26.66 8.81
C TYR A 137 21.47 -26.58 10.13
N GLY A 138 20.79 -26.50 11.27
CA GLY A 138 21.45 -26.41 12.57
C GLY A 138 22.30 -25.15 12.68
N SER A 139 23.63 -25.31 12.69
CA SER A 139 24.61 -24.20 12.70
C SER A 139 25.40 -24.06 11.40
N ASP A 140 25.13 -24.89 10.39
CA ASP A 140 25.87 -24.92 9.12
C ASP A 140 25.31 -23.87 8.14
N LEU A 141 25.73 -22.61 8.35
CA LEU A 141 25.30 -21.48 7.53
C LEU A 141 25.74 -21.62 6.08
N GLU A 142 26.98 -22.04 5.83
CA GLU A 142 27.52 -22.09 4.47
C GLU A 142 26.78 -23.13 3.62
N LYS A 143 26.43 -24.28 4.21
CA LYS A 143 25.58 -25.25 3.51
C LYS A 143 24.22 -24.66 3.15
N MET A 144 23.58 -23.90 4.05
CA MET A 144 22.31 -23.23 3.76
C MET A 144 22.47 -22.21 2.62
N LEU A 145 23.52 -21.37 2.65
CA LEU A 145 23.76 -20.35 1.62
C LEU A 145 24.11 -20.94 0.24
N VAL A 146 24.60 -22.18 0.19
CA VAL A 146 24.86 -22.92 -1.05
C VAL A 146 23.61 -23.62 -1.58
N GLN A 147 22.76 -24.14 -0.69
CA GLN A 147 21.61 -25.00 -1.07
C GLN A 147 20.32 -24.22 -1.30
N GLU A 148 20.17 -23.04 -0.69
CA GLU A 148 18.91 -22.28 -0.70
C GLU A 148 18.97 -21.04 -1.61
N ASP A 149 17.84 -20.66 -2.21
CA ASP A 149 17.70 -19.40 -2.96
C ASP A 149 17.75 -18.22 -1.98
N ILE A 150 18.64 -17.26 -2.25
CA ILE A 150 18.88 -16.12 -1.37
C ILE A 150 17.65 -15.23 -1.18
N PHE A 151 16.77 -15.12 -2.18
CA PHE A 151 15.52 -14.37 -2.10
C PHE A 151 14.52 -15.07 -1.17
N GLU A 152 14.47 -16.40 -1.20
CA GLU A 152 13.66 -17.18 -0.25
C GLU A 152 14.16 -16.98 1.18
N LEU A 153 15.48 -17.03 1.40
CA LEU A 153 16.06 -16.80 2.72
C LEU A 153 15.72 -15.40 3.26
N PHE A 154 15.85 -14.38 2.42
CA PHE A 154 15.49 -13.00 2.77
C PHE A 154 13.99 -12.84 3.05
N ALA A 155 13.12 -13.49 2.28
CA ALA A 155 11.69 -13.52 2.54
C ALA A 155 11.39 -14.20 3.89
N ALA A 156 12.06 -15.32 4.18
CA ALA A 156 11.91 -16.07 5.41
C ALA A 156 12.28 -15.27 6.65
N LEU A 157 13.26 -14.35 6.57
CA LEU A 157 13.57 -13.43 7.67
C LEU A 157 12.35 -12.67 8.18
N ARG A 158 11.50 -12.17 7.27
CA ARG A 158 10.27 -11.44 7.64
C ARG A 158 9.23 -12.32 8.31
N ILE A 159 9.27 -13.62 8.06
CA ILE A 159 8.25 -14.60 8.46
C ILE A 159 8.64 -15.26 9.80
N VAL A 160 9.93 -15.59 9.95
CA VAL A 160 10.43 -16.49 10.99
C VAL A 160 11.13 -15.73 12.12
N GLU A 161 11.93 -14.72 11.79
CA GLU A 161 12.73 -14.02 12.79
C GLU A 161 11.92 -12.99 13.57
N ASP A 162 12.35 -12.72 14.80
CA ASP A 162 11.71 -11.72 15.65
C ASP A 162 11.96 -10.29 15.12
N SER A 163 10.97 -9.41 15.28
CA SER A 163 11.04 -8.02 14.89
C SER A 163 12.15 -7.25 15.60
N HIS A 164 12.43 -7.55 16.88
CA HIS A 164 13.56 -6.91 17.58
C HIS A 164 14.90 -7.36 16.99
N TRP A 165 15.09 -8.67 16.79
CA TRP A 165 16.30 -9.18 16.11
C TRP A 165 16.47 -8.60 14.70
N MET A 166 15.41 -8.55 13.90
CA MET A 166 15.44 -7.96 12.56
C MET A 166 15.91 -6.51 12.58
N ASN A 167 15.33 -5.69 13.46
CA ASN A 167 15.59 -4.25 13.47
C ASN A 167 16.92 -3.86 14.11
N ASP A 168 17.34 -4.58 15.16
CA ASP A 168 18.45 -4.17 16.02
C ASP A 168 19.72 -5.02 15.82
N VAL A 169 19.58 -6.21 15.22
CA VAL A 169 20.70 -7.11 14.92
C VAL A 169 20.91 -7.20 13.41
N PHE A 170 19.93 -7.69 12.66
CA PHE A 170 20.11 -7.97 11.23
C PHE A 170 20.30 -6.72 10.38
N LEU A 171 19.58 -5.64 10.66
CA LEU A 171 19.75 -4.36 9.96
C LEU A 171 21.00 -3.59 10.39
N LYS A 172 21.69 -3.97 11.46
CA LYS A 172 22.84 -3.21 11.95
C LYS A 172 23.99 -3.12 10.93
N PRO A 173 24.42 -4.21 10.27
CA PRO A 173 25.47 -4.13 9.25
C PRO A 173 25.05 -3.39 7.98
N TYR A 174 23.77 -3.03 7.81
CA TYR A 174 23.38 -2.18 6.68
C TYR A 174 24.09 -0.83 6.76
N GLN A 175 24.50 -0.39 7.95
CA GLN A 175 25.26 0.85 8.17
C GLN A 175 26.57 0.93 7.37
N ASP A 176 27.13 -0.22 7.00
CA ASP A 176 28.40 -0.32 6.26
C ASP A 176 28.20 -0.49 4.75
N LEU A 177 26.95 -0.49 4.27
CA LEU A 177 26.66 -0.61 2.84
C LEU A 177 27.13 0.62 2.06
N THR A 178 27.50 0.39 0.82
CA THR A 178 27.90 1.42 -0.14
C THR A 178 27.07 1.27 -1.40
N LYS A 179 27.08 2.28 -2.27
CA LYS A 179 26.41 2.20 -3.58
C LYS A 179 26.91 1.01 -4.43
N ASP A 180 28.16 0.58 -4.23
CA ASP A 180 28.77 -0.50 -5.01
C ASP A 180 28.27 -1.88 -4.57
N ASP A 181 27.55 -1.95 -3.45
CA ASP A 181 26.90 -3.17 -2.96
C ASP A 181 25.53 -3.42 -3.62
N PHE A 182 25.11 -2.52 -4.50
CA PHE A 182 23.84 -2.57 -5.22
C PHE A 182 24.08 -2.75 -6.73
N GLU A 183 23.06 -3.25 -7.41
CA GLU A 183 23.05 -3.51 -8.85
C GLU A 183 21.71 -3.13 -9.48
N LYS A 184 21.71 -2.97 -10.81
CA LYS A 184 20.49 -2.83 -11.59
C LYS A 184 19.95 -4.21 -11.96
N ARG A 185 18.71 -4.49 -11.55
CA ARG A 185 18.04 -5.76 -11.84
C ARG A 185 16.52 -5.58 -11.88
N ASP A 186 15.83 -6.48 -12.55
CA ASP A 186 14.36 -6.49 -12.60
C ASP A 186 13.75 -6.85 -11.24
N ILE A 187 12.55 -6.34 -10.98
CA ILE A 187 11.76 -6.73 -9.81
C ILE A 187 11.40 -8.22 -9.92
N LYS A 188 11.76 -9.01 -8.90
CA LYS A 188 11.41 -10.43 -8.81
C LYS A 188 10.04 -10.54 -8.14
N VAL A 189 9.09 -11.16 -8.83
CA VAL A 189 7.80 -11.58 -8.25
C VAL A 189 7.78 -13.10 -8.20
N MET A 190 7.62 -13.70 -7.03
CA MET A 190 7.64 -15.15 -6.87
C MET A 190 6.65 -15.67 -5.83
N VAL A 191 6.31 -16.95 -5.92
CA VAL A 191 5.65 -17.69 -4.83
C VAL A 191 6.72 -18.45 -4.08
N LEU A 192 6.72 -18.38 -2.75
CA LEU A 192 7.64 -19.18 -1.95
C LEU A 192 7.34 -20.68 -2.15
N PRO A 193 8.34 -21.57 -2.13
CA PRO A 193 8.09 -23.01 -2.23
C PRO A 193 7.24 -23.56 -1.07
N GLU A 194 6.63 -24.73 -1.30
CA GLU A 194 5.72 -25.40 -0.36
C GLU A 194 6.33 -25.65 1.04
N LYS A 195 7.67 -25.81 1.12
CA LYS A 195 8.39 -25.93 2.40
C LYS A 195 8.12 -24.76 3.37
N TRP A 196 7.67 -23.62 2.85
CA TRP A 196 7.32 -22.43 3.62
C TRP A 196 5.85 -22.38 4.07
N VAL A 197 4.97 -23.29 3.63
CA VAL A 197 3.52 -23.29 3.99
C VAL A 197 3.32 -23.32 5.50
N GLY A 198 3.88 -24.32 6.19
CA GLY A 198 3.67 -24.51 7.64
C GLY A 198 4.30 -23.39 8.48
N ILE A 199 5.39 -22.81 7.99
CA ILE A 199 6.05 -21.66 8.61
C ILE A 199 5.22 -20.38 8.39
N GLY A 200 4.74 -20.20 7.16
CA GLY A 200 3.87 -19.11 6.72
C GLY A 200 2.58 -19.03 7.52
N GLN A 201 1.92 -20.16 7.81
CA GLN A 201 0.68 -20.19 8.60
C GLN A 201 0.81 -19.51 9.97
N LYS A 202 1.94 -19.69 10.68
CA LYS A 202 2.19 -19.00 11.97
C LYS A 202 2.31 -17.48 11.80
N PHE A 203 2.84 -17.04 10.67
CA PHE A 203 2.97 -15.63 10.32
C PHE A 203 1.62 -15.01 9.89
N LEU A 204 0.80 -15.76 9.15
CA LEU A 204 -0.56 -15.34 8.77
C LEU A 204 -1.47 -15.13 9.98
N GLY A 205 -1.31 -15.94 11.04
CA GLY A 205 -2.03 -15.69 12.30
C GLY A 205 -1.77 -14.31 12.90
N LYS A 206 -0.66 -13.64 12.54
CA LYS A 206 -0.29 -12.28 12.97
C LYS A 206 -0.54 -11.22 11.89
N LYS A 207 -0.49 -11.59 10.60
CA LYS A 207 -0.69 -10.70 9.46
C LYS A 207 -1.89 -11.14 8.63
N LEU A 208 -2.80 -10.21 8.39
CA LEU A 208 -4.10 -10.43 7.73
C LEU A 208 -4.01 -10.80 6.23
N HIS A 209 -2.83 -11.14 5.72
CA HIS A 209 -2.59 -11.42 4.30
C HIS A 209 -1.30 -12.24 4.06
N HIS A 210 -1.30 -12.98 2.95
CA HIS A 210 -0.26 -13.95 2.59
C HIS A 210 0.74 -13.46 1.53
N MET A 211 1.11 -12.18 1.56
CA MET A 211 2.10 -11.61 0.64
C MET A 211 2.92 -10.52 1.33
N SER A 212 4.16 -10.35 0.91
CA SER A 212 4.98 -9.23 1.35
C SER A 212 6.05 -8.92 0.29
N HIS A 213 6.97 -8.03 0.64
CA HIS A 213 7.97 -7.50 -0.26
C HIS A 213 9.22 -7.11 0.50
N LEU A 214 10.32 -6.97 -0.23
CA LEU A 214 11.61 -6.48 0.24
C LEU A 214 12.12 -5.47 -0.77
N LYS A 215 12.05 -4.20 -0.38
CA LYS A 215 12.39 -3.04 -1.20
C LYS A 215 13.86 -3.09 -1.61
N GLU A 216 14.72 -3.43 -0.66
CA GLU A 216 16.16 -3.54 -0.82
C GLU A 216 16.58 -4.71 -1.72
N MET A 217 15.80 -5.79 -1.76
CA MET A 217 16.09 -6.95 -2.61
C MET A 217 15.41 -6.89 -3.97
N GLY A 218 14.50 -5.94 -4.19
CA GLY A 218 13.67 -5.91 -5.40
C GLY A 218 12.77 -7.14 -5.51
N LEU A 219 12.12 -7.53 -4.40
CA LEU A 219 11.34 -8.77 -4.29
C LEU A 219 9.91 -8.49 -3.85
N VAL A 220 8.95 -9.05 -4.57
CA VAL A 220 7.56 -9.26 -4.13
C VAL A 220 7.34 -10.76 -4.03
N PHE A 221 6.85 -11.25 -2.89
CA PHE A 221 6.70 -12.68 -2.66
C PHE A 221 5.36 -13.04 -2.03
N ILE A 222 4.78 -14.12 -2.55
CA ILE A 222 3.54 -14.71 -2.08
C ILE A 222 3.89 -15.88 -1.17
N ILE A 223 3.31 -15.91 0.03
CA ILE A 223 3.41 -17.01 0.98
C ILE A 223 2.29 -18.01 0.62
N PRO A 224 2.61 -19.26 0.27
CA PRO A 224 1.62 -20.29 0.02
C PRO A 224 0.59 -20.43 1.15
N VAL A 225 -0.68 -20.55 0.79
CA VAL A 225 -1.78 -20.87 1.72
C VAL A 225 -2.50 -22.13 1.27
N VAL A 226 -3.01 -22.88 2.25
CA VAL A 226 -3.68 -24.17 2.01
C VAL A 226 -5.16 -23.98 1.70
N GLU A 227 -5.80 -22.99 2.31
CA GLU A 227 -7.21 -22.70 2.13
C GLU A 227 -7.37 -21.38 1.40
N GLN A 228 -8.33 -21.37 0.47
CA GLN A 228 -8.68 -20.19 -0.28
C GLN A 228 -10.00 -19.59 0.22
N HIS A 229 -10.03 -18.28 0.49
CA HIS A 229 -11.18 -17.55 0.98
C HIS A 229 -11.76 -16.55 -0.05
N PRO A 230 -13.05 -16.18 0.05
CA PRO A 230 -13.63 -15.14 -0.80
C PRO A 230 -12.85 -13.82 -0.69
N GLY A 231 -12.59 -13.18 -1.83
CA GLY A 231 -11.82 -11.94 -1.88
C GLY A 231 -10.31 -12.11 -2.00
N GLU A 232 -9.78 -13.34 -1.94
CA GLU A 232 -8.33 -13.56 -2.03
C GLU A 232 -7.75 -13.30 -3.41
N ILE A 233 -8.48 -13.59 -4.50
CA ILE A 233 -7.93 -13.39 -5.84
C ILE A 233 -7.87 -11.92 -6.19
N ILE A 234 -8.94 -11.17 -5.88
CA ILE A 234 -8.91 -9.72 -6.05
C ILE A 234 -7.80 -9.12 -5.19
N TYR A 235 -7.67 -9.55 -3.93
CA TYR A 235 -6.61 -9.12 -3.02
C TYR A 235 -5.21 -9.39 -3.56
N LEU A 236 -4.95 -10.64 -3.96
CA LEU A 236 -3.66 -11.05 -4.49
C LEU A 236 -3.30 -10.25 -5.73
N PHE A 237 -4.25 -10.04 -6.64
CA PHE A 237 -4.03 -9.29 -7.86
C PHE A 237 -3.66 -7.83 -7.58
N PHE A 238 -4.47 -7.12 -6.79
CA PHE A 238 -4.21 -5.70 -6.55
C PHE A 238 -2.98 -5.47 -5.67
N MET A 239 -2.74 -6.32 -4.67
CA MET A 239 -1.58 -6.15 -3.79
C MET A 239 -0.28 -6.51 -4.50
N THR A 240 -0.30 -7.44 -5.46
CA THR A 240 0.87 -7.72 -6.30
C THR A 240 1.26 -6.47 -7.08
N LEU A 241 0.29 -5.79 -7.70
CA LEU A 241 0.53 -4.54 -8.43
C LEU A 241 1.01 -3.43 -7.48
N HIS A 242 0.35 -3.26 -6.34
CA HIS A 242 0.75 -2.29 -5.32
C HIS A 242 2.21 -2.49 -4.87
N TYR A 243 2.59 -3.72 -4.49
CA TYR A 243 3.95 -3.98 -4.04
C TYR A 243 4.99 -3.87 -5.16
N ILE A 244 4.66 -4.16 -6.42
CA ILE A 244 5.55 -3.88 -7.55
C ILE A 244 5.85 -2.37 -7.62
N TYR A 245 4.82 -1.52 -7.55
CA TYR A 245 5.02 -0.06 -7.59
C TYR A 245 5.70 0.48 -6.34
N GLU A 246 5.46 -0.08 -5.17
CA GLU A 246 6.18 0.30 -3.96
C GLU A 246 7.66 -0.06 -4.06
N VAL A 247 7.99 -1.26 -4.55
CA VAL A 247 9.38 -1.69 -4.77
C VAL A 247 10.06 -0.81 -5.82
N ASP A 248 9.42 -0.52 -6.95
CA ASP A 248 9.93 0.41 -7.97
C ASP A 248 10.24 1.80 -7.38
N TRP A 249 9.27 2.36 -6.64
CA TRP A 249 9.41 3.70 -6.07
C TRP A 249 10.58 3.78 -5.09
N HIS A 250 10.73 2.77 -4.23
CA HIS A 250 11.86 2.70 -3.30
C HIS A 250 13.19 2.46 -4.03
N ALA A 251 13.20 1.73 -5.14
CA ALA A 251 14.40 1.54 -5.94
C ALA A 251 14.91 2.88 -6.52
N ARG A 252 14.00 3.71 -7.03
CA ARG A 252 14.30 5.09 -7.48
C ARG A 252 14.78 5.97 -6.33
N LEU A 253 14.14 5.85 -5.16
CA LEU A 253 14.54 6.57 -3.95
C LEU A 253 15.95 6.19 -3.49
N PHE A 254 16.27 4.89 -3.43
CA PHE A 254 17.57 4.40 -3.00
C PHE A 254 18.68 4.78 -3.98
N GLU A 255 18.42 4.71 -5.28
CA GLU A 255 19.35 5.20 -6.29
C GLU A 255 19.62 6.70 -6.13
N ARG A 256 18.61 7.50 -5.77
CA ARG A 256 18.80 8.91 -5.48
C ARG A 256 19.67 9.12 -4.24
N TYR A 257 19.32 8.48 -3.14
CA TYR A 257 20.09 8.57 -1.89
C TYR A 257 21.52 8.08 -2.08
N SER A 258 21.80 7.15 -3.00
CA SER A 258 23.16 6.66 -3.29
C SER A 258 24.15 7.74 -3.76
N LYS A 259 23.64 8.90 -4.16
CA LYS A 259 24.42 10.08 -4.58
C LYS A 259 24.72 11.03 -3.41
N GLU A 260 24.16 10.78 -2.24
CA GLU A 260 24.28 11.61 -1.05
C GLU A 260 25.22 10.96 -0.02
N SER A 261 25.88 11.78 0.80
CA SER A 261 26.85 11.29 1.80
C SER A 261 26.23 10.46 2.92
N ASP A 262 24.92 10.60 3.15
CA ASP A 262 24.14 9.90 4.16
C ASP A 262 23.21 8.83 3.58
N PHE A 263 23.50 8.35 2.36
CA PHE A 263 22.77 7.30 1.63
C PHE A 263 22.17 6.24 2.55
N VAL A 264 23.03 5.55 3.28
CA VAL A 264 22.68 4.38 4.09
C VAL A 264 21.72 4.74 5.20
N LYS A 265 21.95 5.87 5.87
CA LYS A 265 21.09 6.35 6.95
C LYS A 265 19.68 6.60 6.44
N LYS A 266 19.55 7.28 5.30
CA LYS A 266 18.26 7.57 4.67
C LYS A 266 17.55 6.30 4.17
N MET A 267 18.30 5.38 3.57
CA MET A 267 17.78 4.09 3.13
C MET A 267 17.22 3.27 4.31
N ILE A 268 17.98 3.14 5.41
CA ILE A 268 17.52 2.42 6.61
C ILE A 268 16.25 3.07 7.18
N GLY A 269 16.19 4.40 7.26
CA GLY A 269 14.98 5.12 7.68
C GLY A 269 13.76 4.80 6.82
N ALA A 270 13.93 4.79 5.49
CA ALA A 270 12.88 4.42 4.56
C ALA A 270 12.44 2.95 4.69
N LEU A 271 13.36 2.02 4.96
CA LEU A 271 13.06 0.60 5.19
C LEU A 271 12.30 0.36 6.50
N LYS A 272 12.56 1.17 7.54
CA LYS A 272 11.84 1.11 8.81
C LYS A 272 10.45 1.76 8.76
N VAL A 273 10.17 2.52 7.70
CA VAL A 273 8.87 3.18 7.48
C VAL A 273 8.50 4.09 8.66
N GLU A 274 9.47 4.85 9.16
CA GLU A 274 9.28 5.71 10.33
C GLU A 274 8.49 6.97 9.95
N THR A 275 7.40 7.24 10.66
CA THR A 275 6.71 8.53 10.57
C THR A 275 7.34 9.50 11.55
N SER A 276 7.78 10.66 11.05
CA SER A 276 8.34 11.72 11.91
C SER A 276 7.38 12.09 13.04
N GLY A 277 7.91 12.12 14.26
CA GLY A 277 7.21 12.61 15.46
C GLY A 277 7.35 14.12 15.66
N LEU A 278 8.05 14.81 14.76
CA LEU A 278 8.23 16.27 14.85
C LEU A 278 6.91 16.99 14.55
N SER A 279 6.69 18.11 15.23
CA SER A 279 5.62 19.04 14.90
C SER A 279 5.81 19.58 13.49
N LEU A 280 4.71 19.77 12.76
CA LEU A 280 4.78 20.43 11.46
C LEU A 280 5.26 21.88 11.63
N PRO A 281 6.21 22.35 10.80
CA PRO A 281 6.64 23.74 10.86
C PRO A 281 5.48 24.68 10.54
N ASP A 282 5.20 25.62 11.43
CA ASP A 282 4.18 26.65 11.26
C ASP A 282 4.83 28.04 11.33
N HIS A 283 5.43 28.45 10.21
CA HIS A 283 6.07 29.76 10.05
C HIS A 283 5.34 30.62 9.02
N GLY A 284 3.99 30.55 9.03
CA GLY A 284 3.16 31.18 8.01
C GLY A 284 3.23 30.50 6.63
N LYS A 285 3.80 29.30 6.58
CA LYS A 285 3.89 28.44 5.39
C LYS A 285 2.86 27.31 5.47
N MET A 286 2.65 26.61 4.35
CA MET A 286 1.87 25.38 4.36
C MET A 286 2.81 24.19 4.53
N SER A 287 2.59 23.41 5.58
CA SER A 287 3.33 22.17 5.82
C SER A 287 2.41 20.96 5.67
N TRP A 288 2.94 19.91 5.07
CA TRP A 288 2.27 18.64 4.86
C TRP A 288 3.10 17.52 5.46
N ARG A 289 2.53 16.70 6.33
CA ARG A 289 3.23 15.53 6.85
C ARG A 289 3.37 14.48 5.76
N ILE A 290 4.49 13.75 5.75
CA ILE A 290 4.61 12.52 4.98
C ILE A 290 4.39 11.37 5.96
N ILE A 291 3.34 10.58 5.72
CA ILE A 291 2.97 9.44 6.55
C ILE A 291 3.26 8.17 5.74
N PRO A 292 4.45 7.57 5.87
CA PRO A 292 4.80 6.36 5.12
C PRO A 292 4.22 5.07 5.73
N SER A 293 3.74 5.13 6.98
CA SER A 293 3.22 3.97 7.71
C SER A 293 1.75 4.11 8.07
N TYR A 294 1.10 2.97 8.25
CA TYR A 294 -0.30 2.87 8.66
C TYR A 294 -0.50 3.30 10.13
N LEU A 295 -0.48 4.61 10.42
CA LEU A 295 -0.60 5.14 11.79
C LEU A 295 -1.89 4.68 12.48
N ALA A 296 -3.01 4.68 11.77
CA ALA A 296 -4.32 4.25 12.29
C ALA A 296 -4.34 2.80 12.79
N LYS A 297 -3.43 1.95 12.30
CA LYS A 297 -3.26 0.57 12.78
C LYS A 297 -2.60 0.52 14.17
N LYS A 298 -1.73 1.49 14.47
CA LYS A 298 -1.06 1.63 15.78
C LYS A 298 -1.97 2.36 16.76
N ASP A 299 -2.52 3.49 16.33
CA ASP A 299 -3.45 4.32 17.09
C ASP A 299 -4.43 5.01 16.14
N LYS A 300 -5.71 4.64 16.23
CA LYS A 300 -6.79 5.23 15.41
C LYS A 300 -7.07 6.70 15.76
N GLN A 301 -6.61 7.17 16.92
CA GLN A 301 -6.78 8.53 17.40
C GLN A 301 -5.48 9.35 17.32
N ASP A 302 -4.46 8.86 16.59
CA ASP A 302 -3.22 9.60 16.42
C ASP A 302 -3.53 10.98 15.81
N PRO A 303 -3.19 12.09 16.51
CA PRO A 303 -3.59 13.44 16.07
C PRO A 303 -3.01 13.81 14.71
N ARG A 304 -1.92 13.15 14.29
CA ARG A 304 -1.29 13.38 12.98
C ARG A 304 -2.16 12.93 11.81
N LEU A 305 -3.13 12.04 12.04
CA LEU A 305 -4.11 11.61 11.03
C LEU A 305 -5.09 12.72 10.64
N ALA A 306 -5.25 13.74 11.50
CA ALA A 306 -6.11 14.89 11.25
C ALA A 306 -5.36 16.07 10.62
N GLU A 307 -4.02 16.05 10.60
CA GLU A 307 -3.18 17.08 9.99
C GLU A 307 -3.16 16.94 8.46
N PRO A 308 -2.90 18.02 7.69
CA PRO A 308 -2.59 17.91 6.28
C PRO A 308 -1.41 16.98 6.02
N HIS A 309 -1.64 15.93 5.24
CA HIS A 309 -0.60 14.95 4.95
C HIS A 309 -0.71 14.36 3.55
N ILE A 310 0.36 13.69 3.14
CA ILE A 310 0.41 12.83 1.97
C ILE A 310 1.01 11.49 2.37
N ASN A 311 0.63 10.45 1.65
CA ASN A 311 0.95 9.08 1.98
C ASN A 311 1.54 8.35 0.75
N PRO A 312 2.83 7.94 0.81
CA PRO A 312 3.48 7.14 -0.23
C PRO A 312 2.77 5.82 -0.52
N GLU A 313 2.20 5.16 0.49
CA GLU A 313 1.45 3.91 0.32
C GLU A 313 0.21 4.14 -0.57
N ALA A 314 -0.56 5.19 -0.29
CA ALA A 314 -1.70 5.59 -1.11
C ALA A 314 -1.27 5.99 -2.54
N TRP A 315 -0.07 6.56 -2.70
CA TRP A 315 0.51 6.81 -4.02
C TRP A 315 0.77 5.51 -4.79
N HIS A 316 1.34 4.48 -4.14
CA HIS A 316 1.54 3.17 -4.78
C HIS A 316 0.21 2.49 -5.13
N TYR A 317 -0.81 2.61 -4.28
CA TYR A 317 -2.17 2.16 -4.58
C TYR A 317 -2.77 2.88 -5.80
N SER A 318 -2.54 4.19 -5.96
CA SER A 318 -3.02 4.92 -7.14
C SER A 318 -2.41 4.39 -8.46
N ARG A 319 -1.10 4.09 -8.46
CA ARG A 319 -0.43 3.48 -9.63
C ARG A 319 -0.94 2.07 -9.92
N ALA A 320 -1.21 1.30 -8.87
CA ALA A 320 -1.86 0.00 -9.01
C ALA A 320 -3.27 0.12 -9.59
N ALA A 321 -4.08 1.07 -9.12
CA ALA A 321 -5.42 1.34 -9.62
C ALA A 321 -5.42 1.70 -11.11
N GLU A 322 -4.55 2.61 -11.56
CA GLU A 322 -4.37 2.94 -12.98
C GLU A 322 -4.09 1.69 -13.83
N THR A 323 -3.30 0.77 -13.30
CA THR A 323 -2.94 -0.49 -13.94
C THR A 323 -4.13 -1.45 -13.98
N ILE A 324 -4.89 -1.52 -12.89
CA ILE A 324 -6.17 -2.25 -12.82
C ILE A 324 -7.17 -1.70 -13.84
N TRP A 325 -7.19 -0.38 -14.09
CA TRP A 325 -8.08 0.21 -15.09
C TRP A 325 -7.71 -0.18 -16.51
N LYS A 326 -6.42 -0.22 -16.86
CA LYS A 326 -5.96 -0.77 -18.14
C LYS A 326 -6.37 -2.23 -18.30
N PHE A 327 -6.28 -3.01 -17.24
CA PHE A 327 -6.75 -4.40 -17.23
C PHE A 327 -8.28 -4.49 -17.37
N ALA A 328 -9.03 -3.65 -16.68
CA ALA A 328 -10.49 -3.61 -16.75
C ALA A 328 -10.98 -3.22 -18.15
N ASP A 329 -10.30 -2.28 -18.82
CA ASP A 329 -10.61 -1.88 -20.19
C ASP A 329 -10.37 -3.03 -21.18
N ARG A 330 -9.38 -3.90 -20.92
CA ARG A 330 -9.07 -5.10 -21.72
C ARG A 330 -10.00 -6.29 -21.43
N PHE A 331 -10.46 -6.41 -20.19
CA PHE A 331 -11.26 -7.53 -19.69
C PHE A 331 -12.52 -7.03 -18.99
N PRO A 332 -13.46 -6.41 -19.74
CA PRO A 332 -14.65 -5.80 -19.16
C PRO A 332 -15.55 -6.81 -18.43
N GLU A 333 -15.47 -8.09 -18.78
CA GLU A 333 -16.20 -9.18 -18.11
C GLU A 333 -15.85 -9.35 -16.64
N THR A 334 -14.69 -8.83 -16.21
CA THR A 334 -14.25 -8.87 -14.80
C THR A 334 -15.08 -7.96 -13.89
N GLY A 335 -15.80 -6.99 -14.46
CA GLY A 335 -16.57 -6.01 -13.70
C GLY A 335 -15.74 -4.97 -12.96
N LEU A 336 -14.40 -5.00 -13.07
CA LEU A 336 -13.50 -4.04 -12.42
C LEU A 336 -13.79 -2.59 -12.83
N GLY A 337 -14.27 -2.36 -14.06
CA GLY A 337 -14.62 -1.02 -14.56
C GLY A 337 -15.69 -0.29 -13.72
N PHE A 338 -16.47 -1.00 -12.91
CA PHE A 338 -17.38 -0.40 -11.92
C PHE A 338 -16.62 0.56 -10.97
N TRP A 339 -15.44 0.13 -10.52
CA TRP A 339 -14.65 0.77 -9.48
C TRP A 339 -13.78 1.93 -9.97
N LYS A 340 -13.67 2.13 -11.28
CA LYS A 340 -12.84 3.17 -11.90
C LYS A 340 -13.25 4.56 -11.38
N GLY A 341 -12.30 5.27 -10.79
CA GLY A 341 -12.51 6.63 -10.24
C GLY A 341 -13.17 6.68 -8.86
N LEU A 342 -13.24 5.56 -8.14
CA LEU A 342 -13.83 5.51 -6.79
C LEU A 342 -12.80 5.52 -5.64
N GLU A 343 -11.51 5.57 -5.95
CA GLU A 343 -10.41 5.43 -4.99
C GLU A 343 -10.44 6.48 -3.87
N VAL A 344 -10.97 7.66 -4.18
CA VAL A 344 -11.10 8.78 -3.24
C VAL A 344 -12.54 8.98 -2.75
N SER A 345 -13.48 8.20 -3.27
CA SER A 345 -14.91 8.45 -3.12
C SER A 345 -15.47 7.90 -1.81
N GLY A 346 -16.27 8.70 -1.13
CA GLY A 346 -17.00 8.31 0.08
C GLY A 346 -18.20 9.20 0.34
N ASP A 347 -19.13 8.72 1.15
CA ASP A 347 -20.21 9.57 1.66
C ASP A 347 -20.78 9.08 3.01
N CYS A 348 -21.45 9.99 3.70
CA CYS A 348 -22.17 9.71 4.93
C CYS A 348 -23.61 9.27 4.63
N PHE A 349 -24.00 8.14 5.20
CA PHE A 349 -25.36 7.59 5.05
C PHE A 349 -26.02 7.40 6.42
N PRO A 350 -27.35 7.46 6.51
CA PRO A 350 -28.06 7.22 7.76
C PRO A 350 -27.85 5.78 8.25
N SER A 351 -27.60 5.64 9.56
CA SER A 351 -27.58 4.36 10.29
C SER A 351 -27.95 4.59 11.75
N ASN A 352 -29.00 3.93 12.22
CA ASN A 352 -29.47 3.95 13.61
C ASN A 352 -29.52 5.35 14.27
N GLY A 353 -30.02 6.36 13.55
CA GLY A 353 -30.15 7.73 14.06
C GLY A 353 -28.86 8.56 14.03
N SER A 354 -27.79 8.03 13.44
CA SER A 354 -26.51 8.71 13.20
C SER A 354 -26.13 8.68 11.72
N GLU A 355 -25.12 9.44 11.33
CA GLU A 355 -24.48 9.32 10.01
C GLU A 355 -23.26 8.41 10.10
N ASN A 356 -23.08 7.55 9.10
CA ASN A 356 -21.95 6.64 8.98
C ASN A 356 -21.24 6.86 7.64
N LEU A 357 -19.94 7.12 7.68
CA LEU A 357 -19.10 7.24 6.49
C LEU A 357 -18.89 5.88 5.83
N ILE A 358 -19.13 5.79 4.52
CA ILE A 358 -18.91 4.61 3.70
C ILE A 358 -17.89 4.92 2.60
N SER A 359 -16.84 4.11 2.54
CA SER A 359 -15.83 4.14 1.49
C SER A 359 -16.32 3.38 0.26
N PHE A 360 -16.17 4.00 -0.91
CA PHE A 360 -16.45 3.39 -2.22
C PHE A 360 -15.16 2.85 -2.87
N ASP A 361 -14.04 2.89 -2.15
CA ASP A 361 -12.75 2.41 -2.62
C ASP A 361 -12.72 0.88 -2.74
N LEU A 362 -12.09 0.37 -3.80
CA LEU A 362 -12.01 -1.06 -4.08
C LEU A 362 -11.15 -1.80 -3.04
N PHE A 363 -10.07 -1.18 -2.56
CA PHE A 363 -9.14 -1.82 -1.62
C PHE A 363 -9.78 -1.94 -0.23
N ASP A 364 -10.43 -0.88 0.25
CA ASP A 364 -11.20 -0.91 1.50
C ASP A 364 -12.26 -2.02 1.47
N ASN A 365 -13.09 -2.07 0.41
CA ASN A 365 -14.14 -3.09 0.28
C ASN A 365 -13.58 -4.50 0.02
N GLY A 366 -12.48 -4.62 -0.74
CA GLY A 366 -11.78 -5.87 -1.00
C GLY A 366 -11.18 -6.50 0.25
N ILE A 367 -10.54 -5.69 1.09
CA ILE A 367 -9.97 -6.13 2.36
C ILE A 367 -11.08 -6.44 3.37
N SER A 368 -12.17 -5.66 3.41
CA SER A 368 -13.35 -5.98 4.21
C SER A 368 -13.93 -7.35 3.84
N LEU A 369 -14.03 -7.69 2.56
CA LEU A 369 -14.47 -9.02 2.11
C LEU A 369 -13.49 -10.11 2.55
N LEU A 370 -12.20 -9.94 2.26
CA LEU A 370 -11.15 -10.91 2.59
C LEU A 370 -11.14 -11.27 4.07
N GLN A 371 -11.23 -10.25 4.93
CA GLN A 371 -11.19 -10.41 6.38
C GLN A 371 -12.56 -10.75 6.98
N GLN A 372 -13.59 -10.90 6.15
CA GLN A 372 -14.97 -11.18 6.58
C GLN A 372 -15.48 -10.16 7.62
N ILE A 373 -15.08 -8.90 7.44
CA ILE A 373 -15.42 -7.83 8.36
C ILE A 373 -16.81 -7.30 8.07
N GLY A 374 -17.61 -7.19 9.13
CA GLY A 374 -18.94 -6.59 9.08
C GLY A 374 -18.92 -5.06 9.04
N PHE A 375 -20.10 -4.48 8.82
CA PHE A 375 -20.33 -3.04 8.68
C PHE A 375 -19.71 -2.17 9.80
N GLU A 376 -19.76 -2.64 11.06
CA GLU A 376 -19.24 -1.92 12.22
C GLU A 376 -17.72 -1.71 12.20
N SER A 377 -16.98 -2.58 11.51
CA SER A 377 -15.51 -2.55 11.46
C SER A 377 -14.98 -2.27 10.05
N LYS A 378 -15.84 -1.74 9.16
CA LYS A 378 -15.51 -1.39 7.78
C LYS A 378 -14.20 -0.60 7.65
N TYR A 379 -13.45 -0.89 6.58
CA TYR A 379 -12.23 -0.15 6.26
C TYR A 379 -12.58 1.19 5.61
N LEU A 380 -11.81 2.20 5.96
CA LEU A 380 -11.94 3.58 5.47
C LEU A 380 -10.55 4.22 5.28
N TYR A 381 -9.50 3.42 5.21
CA TYR A 381 -8.13 3.94 5.23
C TYR A 381 -7.70 4.34 3.83
N HIS A 382 -7.81 3.42 2.87
CA HIS A 382 -7.28 3.64 1.53
C HIS A 382 -7.99 4.83 0.90
N GLN A 383 -9.30 4.95 1.09
CA GLN A 383 -10.07 6.10 0.64
C GLN A 383 -9.60 7.41 1.29
N GLN A 384 -9.39 7.45 2.60
CA GLN A 384 -8.98 8.68 3.30
C GLN A 384 -7.59 9.14 2.83
N GLU A 385 -6.62 8.22 2.79
CA GLU A 385 -5.25 8.54 2.40
C GLU A 385 -5.15 8.92 0.90
N ALA A 386 -5.92 8.25 0.05
CA ALA A 386 -6.04 8.62 -1.37
C ALA A 386 -6.68 10.01 -1.53
N LEU A 387 -7.68 10.35 -0.72
CA LEU A 387 -8.31 11.67 -0.75
C LEU A 387 -7.35 12.77 -0.28
N TRP A 388 -6.55 12.54 0.76
CA TRP A 388 -5.49 13.47 1.17
C TRP A 388 -4.48 13.71 0.04
N ASN A 389 -4.00 12.65 -0.61
CA ASN A 389 -3.14 12.77 -1.80
C ASN A 389 -3.83 13.53 -2.94
N LYS A 390 -5.13 13.30 -3.19
CA LYS A 390 -5.88 14.03 -4.22
C LYS A 390 -5.99 15.51 -3.91
N VAL A 391 -6.25 15.89 -2.66
CA VAL A 391 -6.27 17.32 -2.28
C VAL A 391 -4.92 17.97 -2.62
N PHE A 392 -3.81 17.34 -2.25
CA PHE A 392 -2.48 17.85 -2.59
C PHE A 392 -2.26 17.93 -4.11
N SER A 393 -2.57 16.87 -4.84
CA SER A 393 -2.29 16.78 -6.28
C SER A 393 -3.17 17.69 -7.13
N GLU A 394 -4.40 18.01 -6.71
CA GLU A 394 -5.22 19.01 -7.39
C GLU A 394 -4.58 20.41 -7.33
N TYR A 395 -3.92 20.75 -6.22
CA TYR A 395 -3.17 21.99 -6.10
C TYR A 395 -1.81 21.94 -6.82
N MET A 396 -1.00 20.90 -6.59
CA MET A 396 0.41 20.89 -6.98
C MET A 396 0.74 20.03 -8.20
N GLY A 397 -0.15 19.12 -8.59
CA GLY A 397 0.09 18.08 -9.59
C GLY A 397 0.72 16.82 -9.00
N GLU A 398 0.43 15.68 -9.61
CA GLU A 398 0.94 14.37 -9.18
C GLU A 398 2.46 14.23 -9.31
N GLU A 399 3.05 14.73 -10.41
CA GLU A 399 4.50 14.72 -10.61
C GLU A 399 5.23 15.50 -9.51
N THR A 400 4.67 16.65 -9.12
CA THR A 400 5.20 17.46 -8.02
C THR A 400 5.09 16.72 -6.69
N MET A 401 3.98 16.01 -6.46
CA MET A 401 3.79 15.20 -5.26
C MET A 401 4.82 14.07 -5.18
N ASP A 402 5.02 13.28 -6.24
CA ASP A 402 6.02 12.19 -6.29
C ASP A 402 7.42 12.73 -5.98
N LYS A 403 7.80 13.83 -6.65
CA LYS A 403 9.08 14.48 -6.42
C LYS A 403 9.24 14.95 -4.98
N LEU A 404 8.27 15.69 -4.44
CA LEU A 404 8.37 16.24 -3.08
C LEU A 404 8.34 15.15 -2.00
N MET A 405 7.62 14.04 -2.22
CA MET A 405 7.69 12.86 -1.36
C MET A 405 9.11 12.28 -1.34
N MET A 406 9.71 12.06 -2.52
CA MET A 406 11.08 11.54 -2.60
C MET A 406 12.12 12.49 -2.00
N ASP A 407 11.96 13.80 -2.20
CA ASP A 407 12.88 14.85 -1.72
C ASP A 407 12.88 14.99 -0.19
N ASN A 408 11.82 14.54 0.48
CA ASN A 408 11.58 14.86 1.89
C ASN A 408 11.16 13.67 2.75
N LEU A 409 11.17 12.43 2.24
CA LEU A 409 10.77 11.26 3.02
C LEU A 409 11.57 11.12 4.32
N ASP A 410 12.88 11.39 4.26
CA ASP A 410 13.78 11.37 5.42
C ASP A 410 13.45 12.45 6.46
N LYS A 411 12.89 13.59 6.04
CA LYS A 411 12.44 14.66 6.93
C LYS A 411 11.06 14.38 7.52
N GLY A 412 10.22 13.67 6.77
CA GLY A 412 8.86 13.29 7.14
C GLY A 412 7.82 14.41 6.97
N PHE A 413 8.15 15.50 6.29
CA PHE A 413 7.21 16.57 5.94
C PHE A 413 7.72 17.41 4.76
N ILE A 414 6.79 18.09 4.09
CA ILE A 414 7.03 19.10 3.05
C ILE A 414 6.61 20.45 3.60
N THR A 415 7.38 21.50 3.31
CA THR A 415 6.99 22.89 3.59
C THR A 415 7.04 23.68 2.29
N LEU A 416 5.90 24.28 1.92
CA LEU A 416 5.70 25.06 0.69
C LEU A 416 5.83 26.56 0.94
#